data_AF-A0A410USV0-F1
#
_entry.id   AF-A0A410USV0-F1
#
_cell.length_a   1.000
_cell.length_b   1.000
_cell.length_c   1.000
_cell.angle_alpha   90.00
_cell.angle_beta   90.00
_cell.angle_gamma   90.00
#
_symmetry.space_group_name_H-M   'P 1'
#
loop_
_entity.id
_entity.type
_entity.pdbx_description
1 polymer ?
#
loop_
_entity_poly.entity_id
_entity_poly.type
_entity_poly.pdbx_seq_one_letter_code
_entity_poly.pdbx_strand_id
1 'polypeptide(L)' 'MATIDEFVKKQKAGAQFVITAQMLRLKAPEFDALAQRWLDDGGPGFNVVGVPHRSVVEGEFLITRVTVIRTTAQL' A
#
# COMPACT_ATOMS: atom_id res chain seq x y z
N MET A 1 10.57 0.65 15.32
CA MET A 1 9.77 -0.40 14.63
C MET A 1 9.26 0.28 13.39
N ALA A 2 9.74 -0.09 12.19
CA ALA A 2 9.55 0.74 11.00
C ALA A 2 8.06 0.91 10.65
N THR A 3 7.48 2.08 10.88
CA THR A 3 6.12 2.41 10.40
C THR A 3 6.12 2.43 8.87
N ILE A 4 4.93 2.40 8.25
CA ILE A 4 4.82 2.54 6.78
C ILE A 4 5.54 3.80 6.29
N ASP A 5 5.47 4.89 7.06
CA ASP A 5 6.18 6.13 6.75
C ASP A 5 7.69 5.95 6.77
N GLU A 6 8.24 5.25 7.76
CA GLU A 6 9.68 4.95 7.83
C GLU A 6 10.13 4.03 6.68
N PHE A 7 9.28 3.09 6.25
CA PHE A 7 9.55 2.25 5.09
C PHE A 7 9.55 3.05 3.79
N VAL A 8 8.55 3.92 3.61
CA VAL A 8 8.41 4.79 2.45
C VAL A 8 9.57 5.78 2.40
N LYS A 9 9.94 6.41 3.53
CA LYS A 9 11.07 7.37 3.67
C LYS A 9 12.39 6.84 3.12
N LYS A 10 12.63 5.53 3.22
CA LYS A 10 13.86 4.87 2.71
C LYS A 10 13.89 4.69 1.20
N GLN A 11 12.75 4.85 0.51
CA GLN A 11 12.66 4.72 -0.94
C GLN A 11 13.04 6.02 -1.64
N LYS A 12 13.74 5.92 -2.78
CA LYS A 12 14.06 7.08 -3.62
C LYS A 12 12.77 7.69 -4.18
N ALA A 13 12.76 9.02 -4.35
CA ALA A 13 11.65 9.69 -5.04
C ALA A 13 11.46 9.10 -6.45
N GLY A 14 10.20 8.86 -6.83
CA GLY A 14 9.85 8.22 -8.10
C GLY A 14 10.05 6.70 -8.15
N ALA A 15 10.61 6.07 -7.11
CA ALA A 15 10.76 4.62 -7.08
C ALA A 15 9.40 3.93 -7.00
N GLN A 16 9.22 2.85 -7.76
CA GLN A 16 8.07 1.96 -7.62
C GLN A 16 8.44 0.79 -6.70
N PHE A 17 7.53 0.46 -5.80
CA PHE A 17 7.72 -0.63 -4.85
C PHE A 17 6.37 -1.19 -4.40
N VAL A 18 6.42 -2.29 -3.66
CA VAL A 18 5.24 -3.06 -3.26
C VAL A 18 4.98 -2.91 -1.77
N ILE A 19 3.71 -2.77 -1.40
CA ILE A 19 3.23 -2.82 -0.02
C ILE A 19 2.23 -3.96 0.11
N THR A 20 2.39 -4.81 1.13
CA THR A 20 1.52 -5.97 1.40
C THR A 20 0.90 -5.90 2.78
N ALA A 21 -0.23 -6.59 2.97
CA ALA A 21 -0.87 -6.75 4.27
C ALA A 21 0.07 -7.33 5.34
N GLN A 22 0.88 -8.32 4.95
CA GLN A 22 1.85 -8.98 5.84
C GLN A 22 2.94 -8.02 6.35
N MET A 23 3.42 -7.09 5.51
CA MET A 23 4.40 -6.09 5.93
C MET A 23 3.86 -5.18 7.04
N LEU A 24 2.56 -4.90 7.01
CA LEU A 24 1.87 -4.07 8.01
C LEU A 24 1.26 -4.87 9.16
N ARG A 25 1.39 -6.21 9.13
CA ARG A 25 0.77 -7.14 10.09
C ARG A 25 -0.76 -6.96 10.18
N LEU A 26 -1.39 -6.60 9.06
CA LEU A 26 -2.84 -6.45 8.94
C LEU A 26 -3.45 -7.73 8.35
N LYS A 27 -4.68 -8.04 8.74
CA LYS A 27 -5.49 -9.05 8.05
C LYS A 27 -5.94 -8.52 6.69
N ALA A 28 -6.33 -9.42 5.79
CA ALA A 28 -6.75 -9.05 4.44
C ALA A 28 -7.91 -8.02 4.42
N PRO A 29 -8.97 -8.13 5.24
CA PRO A 29 -10.04 -7.13 5.24
C PRO A 29 -9.59 -5.75 5.73
N GLU A 30 -8.70 -5.71 6.72
CA GLU A 30 -8.16 -4.46 7.27
C GLU A 30 -7.26 -3.76 6.25
N PHE A 31 -6.44 -4.53 5.54
CA PHE A 31 -5.60 -4.00 4.47
C PHE A 31 -6.42 -3.57 3.26
N ASP A 32 -7.47 -4.30 2.90
CA ASP A 32 -8.35 -3.93 1.79
C ASP A 32 -8.98 -2.55 2.03
N ALA A 33 -9.61 -2.34 3.19
CA ALA A 33 -10.21 -1.05 3.55
C ALA A 33 -9.19 0.10 3.51
N LEU A 34 -7.95 -0.14 3.92
CA LEU A 34 -6.87 0.84 3.88
C LEU A 34 -6.39 1.11 2.45
N ALA A 35 -6.22 0.06 1.64
CA ALA A 35 -5.78 0.15 0.26
C ALA A 35 -6.82 0.85 -0.64
N GLN A 36 -8.11 0.68 -0.36
CA GLN A 36 -9.18 1.43 -1.04
C GLN A 36 -9.02 2.93 -0.82
N ARG A 37 -8.77 3.38 0.42
CA ARG A 37 -8.50 4.80 0.69
C ARG A 37 -7.27 5.31 -0.05
N TRP A 38 -6.21 4.51 -0.14
CA TRP A 38 -5.01 4.91 -0.88
C TRP A 38 -5.21 4.97 -2.40
N LEU A 39 -6.17 4.21 -2.95
CA LEU A 39 -6.53 4.31 -4.37
C LEU A 39 -7.20 5.65 -4.68
N ASP A 40 -8.04 6.12 -3.76
CA ASP A 40 -8.81 7.35 -3.94
C ASP A 40 -7.97 8.60 -3.60
N ASP A 41 -7.32 8.60 -2.43
CA ASP A 41 -6.69 9.78 -1.83
C ASP A 41 -5.16 9.78 -1.95
N GLY A 42 -4.56 8.66 -2.37
CA GLY A 42 -3.13 8.43 -2.21
C GLY A 42 -2.75 8.00 -0.79
N GLY A 43 -1.52 7.51 -0.65
CA GLY A 43 -0.95 7.13 0.65
C GLY A 43 0.05 8.15 1.17
N PRO A 44 0.56 7.96 2.40
CA PRO A 44 1.53 8.88 2.97
C PRO A 44 2.82 8.85 2.14
N GLY A 45 3.03 9.91 1.34
CA GLY A 45 4.24 10.08 0.53
C GLY A 45 4.35 9.13 -0.67
N PHE A 46 3.29 8.42 -1.03
CA PHE A 46 3.23 7.55 -2.21
C PHE A 46 1.84 7.57 -2.85
N ASN A 47 1.76 7.26 -4.15
CA ASN A 47 0.48 7.02 -4.83
C ASN A 47 0.41 5.57 -5.28
N VAL A 48 -0.77 4.97 -5.26
CA VAL A 48 -1.00 3.63 -5.83
C VAL A 48 -0.90 3.71 -7.36
N VAL A 49 -0.25 2.73 -7.97
CA VAL A 49 -0.08 2.65 -9.43
C VAL A 49 -0.39 1.24 -9.94
N GLY A 50 -0.98 1.17 -11.13
CA GLY A 50 -1.39 -0.09 -11.74
C GLY A 50 -2.59 -0.73 -11.04
N VAL A 51 -2.80 -2.02 -11.31
CA VAL A 51 -3.94 -2.79 -10.77
C VAL A 51 -3.52 -3.49 -9.48
N PRO A 52 -4.19 -3.23 -8.33
CA PRO A 52 -3.95 -3.94 -7.09
C PRO A 52 -4.14 -5.45 -7.24
N HIS A 53 -3.28 -6.22 -6.58
CA HIS A 53 -3.43 -7.66 -6.51
C HIS A 53 -4.47 -8.02 -5.45
N ARG A 54 -5.42 -8.86 -5.84
CA ARG A 54 -6.51 -9.34 -4.99
C ARG A 54 -6.40 -10.84 -4.76
N SER A 55 -6.86 -11.29 -3.61
CA SER A 55 -6.97 -12.71 -3.26
C SER A 55 -8.34 -13.00 -2.70
N VAL A 56 -8.86 -14.20 -2.98
CA VAL A 56 -10.12 -14.64 -2.38
C VAL A 56 -9.84 -15.10 -0.95
N VAL A 57 -10.46 -14.43 0.01
CA VAL A 57 -10.39 -14.78 1.44
C VAL A 57 -11.83 -14.89 1.93
N GLU A 58 -12.19 -16.06 2.47
CA GLU A 58 -13.55 -16.32 2.98
C GLU A 58 -14.68 -16.03 1.96
N GLY A 59 -14.39 -16.17 0.67
CA GLY A 59 -15.34 -15.93 -0.41
C GLY A 59 -15.36 -14.50 -0.96
N GLU A 60 -14.59 -13.59 -0.38
CA GLU A 60 -14.51 -12.19 -0.81
C GLU A 60 -13.20 -11.88 -1.54
N PHE A 61 -13.27 -11.04 -2.58
CA PHE A 61 -12.08 -10.57 -3.31
C PHE A 61 -11.47 -9.36 -2.60
N LEU A 62 -10.42 -9.58 -1.83
CA LEU A 62 -9.77 -8.54 -1.04
C LEU A 62 -8.43 -8.15 -1.64
N ILE A 63 -8.12 -6.86 -1.65
CA ILE A 63 -6.78 -6.36 -1.98
C ILE A 63 -5.82 -6.86 -0.90
N THR A 64 -4.73 -7.51 -1.31
CA THR A 64 -3.68 -8.01 -0.40
C THR A 64 -2.33 -7.38 -0.64
N ARG A 65 -2.17 -6.73 -1.80
CA ARG A 65 -0.93 -6.11 -2.25
C ARG A 65 -1.21 -4.98 -3.24
N VAL A 66 -0.53 -3.86 -3.04
CA VAL A 66 -0.53 -2.72 -3.98
C VAL A 66 0.89 -2.43 -4.46
N THR A 67 1.00 -2.01 -5.71
CA THR A 67 2.20 -1.36 -6.23
C THR A 67 2.02 0.14 -6.07
N VAL A 68 3.05 0.83 -5.58
CA VAL A 68 3.01 2.26 -5.30
C VAL A 68 4.23 2.94 -5.90
N ILE A 69 4.12 4.25 -6.15
CA ILE A 69 5.23 5.11 -6.54
C ILE A 69 5.50 6.14 -5.45
N ARG A 70 6.77 6.28 -5.04
CA ARG A 70 7.18 7.31 -4.07
C ARG A 70 6.95 8.69 -4.68
N THR A 71 6.12 9.51 -4.03
CA THR A 71 5.96 10.91 -4.42
C THR A 71 7.17 11.74 -4.00
N THR A 72 7.39 12.86 -4.68
CA THR A 72 8.40 13.87 -4.29
C THR A 72 7.95 14.74 -3.12
N ALA A 73 6.71 14.56 -2.64
CA ALA A 73 6.16 15.30 -1.51
C ALA A 73 6.90 14.93 -0.22
N GLN A 74 7.17 15.93 0.60
CA GLN A 74 7.85 15.78 1.88
C GLN A 74 6.87 15.15 2.89
N LEU A 75 7.33 14.10 3.59
CA LEU A 75 6.57 13.28 4.54
C LEU A 75 6.65 13.80 5.97
#